data_AF-A0A442HKM0-F1
#
_entry.id   AF-A0A442HKM0-F1
#
_cell.length_a   1.000
_cell.length_b   1.000
_cell.length_c   1.000
_cell.angle_alpha   90.00
_cell.angle_beta   90.00
_cell.angle_gamma   90.00
#
_symmetry.space_group_name_H-M   'P 1'
#
loop_
_entity.id
_entity.type
_entity.pdbx_description
1 polymer ?
#
loop_
_entity_poly.entity_id
_entity_poly.type
_entity_poly.pdbx_seq_one_letter_code
_entity_poly.pdbx_strand_id
1 'polypeptide(L)' 'MALLHQQPRLCLGLDIAKDTITASDGATTCTIANQRR' A
#
# COMPACT_ATOMS: atom_id res chain seq x y z
N MET A 1 18.89 7.43 7.90
CA MET A 1 17.42 7.48 8.06
C MET A 1 17.00 8.93 7.96
N ALA A 2 16.10 9.27 7.04
CA ALA A 2 15.62 10.65 6.92
C ALA A 2 14.61 10.93 8.05
N LEU A 3 14.86 11.95 8.86
CA LEU A 3 13.85 12.47 9.77
C LEU A 3 12.84 13.27 8.94
N LEU A 4 11.59 12.80 8.93
CA LEU A 4 10.50 13.59 8.40
C LEU A 4 10.23 14.74 9.37
N HIS A 5 10.15 15.97 8.86
CA HIS A 5 9.84 17.17 9.66
C HIS A 5 8.50 17.05 10.41
N GLN A 6 7.60 16.19 9.90
CA GLN A 6 6.34 15.83 10.55
C GLN A 6 6.18 14.32 10.47
N GLN A 7 5.65 13.72 11.55
CA GLN A 7 5.33 12.30 11.53
C GLN A 7 4.14 12.06 10.59
N PRO A 8 4.24 11.11 9.63
CA PRO A 8 3.14 10.81 8.74
C PRO A 8 1.96 10.30 9.56
N ARG A 9 0.81 10.98 9.42
CA ARG A 9 -0.43 10.65 10.15
C ARG A 9 -1.15 9.45 9.53
N LEU A 10 -0.87 9.18 8.27
CA LEU A 10 -1.40 8.05 7.50
C LEU A 10 -0.28 7.55 6.59
N CYS A 11 -0.15 6.23 6.48
CA CYS A 11 0.78 5.58 5.57
C CYS A 11 -0.04 4.67 4.66
N LEU A 12 0.17 4.76 3.34
CA LEU A 12 -0.41 3.83 2.38
C LEU A 12 0.68 2.84 1.95
N GLY A 13 0.53 1.58 2.33
CA GLY A 13 1.36 0.47 1.88
C GLY A 13 0.82 -0.13 0.59
N LEU A 14 1.70 -0.41 -0.36
CA LEU A 14 1.39 -1.07 -1.63
C LEU A 14 2.31 -2.28 -1.77
N ASP A 15 1.71 -3.45 -1.90
CA ASP A 15 2.39 -4.70 -2.28
C ASP A 15 1.93 -5.10 -3.68
N ILE A 16 2.88 -5.24 -4.60
CA ILE A 16 2.63 -5.51 -6.01
C ILE A 16 3.24 -6.87 -6.35
N ALA A 17 2.36 -7.85 -6.56
CA ALA A 17 2.71 -9.17 -7.04
C ALA A 17 2.26 -9.36 -8.49
N LYS A 18 2.64 -10.51 -9.07
CA LYS A 18 2.33 -10.87 -10.46
C LYS A 18 0.84 -10.74 -10.77
N ASP A 19 -0.01 -11.30 -9.91
CA ASP A 19 -1.44 -11.46 -10.17
C ASP A 19 -2.32 -10.67 -9.19
N THR A 20 -1.72 -9.94 -8.24
CA THR A 20 -2.44 -9.15 -7.23
C THR A 20 -1.71 -7.86 -6.89
N ILE A 21 -2.49 -6.82 -6.62
CA ILE A 21 -2.03 -5.59 -5.97
C ILE A 21 -2.79 -5.46 -4.65
N THR A 22 -2.07 -5.39 -3.53
CA THR A 22 -2.66 -5.21 -2.21
C THR A 22 -2.33 -3.81 -1.71
N ALA A 23 -3.35 -3.08 -1.29
CA ALA A 23 -3.21 -1.77 -0.66
C ALA A 23 -3.72 -1.81 0.78
N SER A 24 -3.01 -1.17 1.70
CA SER A 24 -3.38 -1.10 3.11
C SER A 24 -2.99 0.26 3.70
N ASP A 25 -3.91 0.87 4.46
CA ASP A 25 -3.67 2.11 5.19
C ASP A 25 -3.55 1.90 6.71
N GLY A 26 -3.42 0.62 7.14
CA GLY A 26 -3.36 0.21 8.54
C GLY A 26 -4.71 0.04 9.23
N ALA A 27 -5.80 0.55 8.65
CA ALA A 27 -7.17 0.33 9.14
C ALA A 27 -7.98 -0.56 8.19
N THR A 28 -7.73 -0.43 6.90
CA THR A 28 -8.40 -1.16 5.83
C THR A 28 -7.36 -1.87 4.97
N THR A 29 -7.78 -2.96 4.33
CA THR A 29 -6.95 -3.67 3.35
C THR A 29 -7.83 -4.06 2.19
N CYS A 30 -7.37 -3.75 0.98
CA CYS A 30 -8.03 -4.13 -0.24
C CYS A 30 -7.03 -4.83 -1.17
N THR A 31 -7.54 -5.82 -1.91
CA THR A 31 -6.75 -6.57 -2.88
C THR A 31 -7.44 -6.46 -4.23
N ILE A 32 -6.67 -6.04 -5.23
CA ILE A 32 -7.08 -5.90 -6.62
C ILE A 32 -6.44 -7.04 -7.41
N ALA A 33 -7.23 -7.75 -8.21
CA ALA A 33 -6.69 -8.73 -9.14
C ALA A 33 -5.88 -8.00 -10.24
N ASN A 34 -4.60 -8.33 -10.36
CA ASN A 34 -3.69 -7.82 -11.38
C ASN A 34 -3.67 -8.75 -12.59
N GLN A 35 -4.85 -9.02 -13.15
CA GLN A 35 -4.98 -9.84 -14.35
C GLN A 35 -5.04 -8.89 -15.56
N ARG A 36 -4.10 -9.04 -16.49
CA ARG A 36 -4.31 -8.52 -17.85
C ARG A 36 -5.27 -9.47 -18.57
N ARG A 37 -6.33 -8.91 -19.15
CA ARG A 37 -7.15 -9.60 -20.15
C ARG A 37 -6.36 -9.85 -21.42
#